data_AF-A0A851IS31-F1
#
_entry.id   AF-A0A851IS31-F1
#
_cell.length_a   1.000
_cell.length_b   1.000
_cell.length_c   1.000
_cell.angle_alpha   90.00
_cell.angle_beta   90.00
_cell.angle_gamma   90.00
#
_symmetry.space_group_name_H-M   'P 1'
#
loop_
_entity.id
_entity.type
_entity.pdbx_description
1 polymer ?
#
loop_
_entity_poly.entity_id
_entity_poly.type
_entity_poly.pdbx_seq_one_letter_code
_entity_poly.pdbx_strand_id
1 'polypeptide(L)'
;MKYTDLDLKKPVESKNYKLESEFVISSVKQIFEEKRESGNNKIIIKTNLKMGLPLENINKLAAPLIEAWAFETFLEIRDESENKYRLINVEAQERLGMSDIILQFRKNKNVITGNIDVKATSNNIKNSGKSPNITSFSRIRTAYIQNPDFIFIILSIKHKVYNEKNPITSIINGIMELTEFNIYDLKYVSEKDIAYNPSLGTGQIQIKDIHYVEYEYRTAWEMCQLLDKKYLNSSRRTIEDFYREAVKNKWIKE
;
A
#
# COMPACT_ATOMS: atom_id res chain seq x y z
N MET A 1 -19.29 -29.67 1.40
CA MET A 1 -19.75 -28.47 0.66
C MET A 1 -18.69 -28.15 -0.38
N LYS A 2 -19.04 -27.78 -1.62
CA LYS A 2 -18.06 -27.31 -2.60
C LYS A 2 -18.16 -25.80 -2.75
N TYR A 3 -17.05 -25.16 -3.11
CA TYR A 3 -17.03 -23.72 -3.40
C TYR A 3 -18.04 -23.32 -4.50
N THR A 4 -18.21 -24.18 -5.50
CA THR A 4 -19.16 -23.99 -6.60
C THR A 4 -20.63 -24.02 -6.17
N ASP A 5 -20.93 -24.53 -4.98
CA ASP A 5 -22.30 -24.62 -4.45
C ASP A 5 -22.73 -23.30 -3.79
N LEU A 6 -21.81 -22.34 -3.60
CA LEU A 6 -22.07 -21.07 -2.94
C LEU A 6 -22.56 -20.01 -3.92
N ASP A 7 -23.73 -19.42 -3.68
CA ASP A 7 -24.20 -18.26 -4.45
C ASP A 7 -23.55 -16.97 -3.94
N LEU A 8 -22.30 -16.74 -4.36
CA LEU A 8 -21.52 -15.58 -3.97
C LEU A 8 -21.99 -14.29 -4.68
N LYS A 9 -21.93 -13.17 -3.95
CA LYS A 9 -22.06 -11.83 -4.51
C LYS A 9 -20.93 -11.59 -5.51
N LYS A 10 -21.29 -11.06 -6.68
CA LYS A 10 -20.36 -10.77 -7.78
C LYS A 10 -20.28 -9.25 -7.94
N PRO A 11 -19.22 -8.60 -7.44
CA PRO A 11 -19.07 -7.16 -7.53
C PRO A 11 -18.88 -6.75 -8.99
N VAL A 12 -19.51 -5.64 -9.38
CA VAL A 12 -19.40 -5.07 -10.73
C VAL A 12 -18.83 -3.67 -10.57
N GLU A 13 -17.60 -3.48 -11.03
CA GLU A 13 -16.93 -2.18 -11.02
C GLU A 13 -17.42 -1.28 -12.16
N SER A 14 -17.21 0.01 -11.98
CA SER A 14 -17.39 1.02 -13.01
C SER A 14 -16.45 0.75 -14.19
N LYS A 15 -16.94 1.07 -15.40
CA LYS A 15 -16.13 1.06 -16.62
C LYS A 15 -14.93 2.01 -16.55
N ASN A 16 -14.99 3.00 -15.65
CA ASN A 16 -13.93 3.99 -15.46
C ASN A 16 -12.85 3.55 -14.47
N TYR A 17 -13.03 2.44 -13.73
CA TYR A 17 -12.11 2.02 -12.68
C TYR A 17 -10.65 2.09 -13.13
N LYS A 18 -10.35 1.47 -14.28
CA LYS A 18 -8.98 1.37 -14.79
C LYS A 18 -8.36 2.77 -14.97
N LEU A 19 -9.10 3.68 -15.61
CA LEU A 19 -8.65 5.04 -15.86
C LEU A 19 -8.49 5.85 -14.57
N GLU A 20 -9.32 5.58 -13.57
CA GLU A 20 -9.25 6.26 -12.26
C GLU A 20 -8.09 5.73 -11.42
N SER A 21 -7.86 4.41 -11.41
CA SER A 21 -6.72 3.77 -10.76
C SER A 21 -5.39 4.24 -11.38
N GLU A 22 -5.28 4.21 -12.71
CA GLU A 22 -4.11 4.72 -13.44
C GLU A 22 -3.86 6.21 -13.16
N PHE A 23 -4.93 7.00 -13.05
CA PHE A 23 -4.83 8.40 -12.68
C PHE A 23 -4.24 8.60 -11.27
N VAL A 24 -4.71 7.85 -10.27
CA VAL A 24 -4.15 7.89 -8.90
C VAL A 24 -2.67 7.49 -8.93
N ILE A 25 -2.32 6.37 -9.57
CA ILE A 25 -0.94 5.89 -9.68
C ILE A 25 -0.04 6.96 -10.33
N SER A 26 -0.48 7.52 -11.45
CA SER A 26 0.30 8.54 -12.17
C SER A 26 0.50 9.81 -11.35
N SER A 27 -0.51 10.24 -10.59
CA SER A 27 -0.45 11.43 -9.76
C SER A 27 0.52 11.23 -8.59
N VAL A 28 0.40 10.10 -7.87
CA VAL A 28 1.34 9.77 -6.78
C VAL A 28 2.77 9.63 -7.31
N LYS A 29 2.94 9.00 -8.49
CA LYS A 29 4.25 8.86 -9.13
C LYS A 29 4.89 10.22 -9.40
N GLN A 30 4.18 11.13 -10.06
CA GLN A 30 4.70 12.46 -10.38
C GLN A 30 5.07 13.26 -9.14
N ILE A 31 4.25 13.22 -8.08
CA ILE A 31 4.56 13.88 -6.80
C ILE A 31 5.91 13.40 -6.26
N PHE A 32 6.15 12.09 -6.27
CA PHE A 32 7.38 11.49 -5.75
C PHE A 32 8.59 11.72 -6.66
N GLU A 33 8.39 11.73 -7.99
CA GLU A 33 9.44 12.11 -8.95
C GLU A 33 9.91 13.54 -8.70
N GLU A 34 8.99 14.48 -8.48
CA GLU A 34 9.31 15.88 -8.24
C GLU A 34 10.03 16.11 -6.90
N LYS A 35 9.66 15.39 -5.84
CA LYS A 35 10.41 15.42 -4.56
C LYS A 35 11.83 14.90 -4.74
N ARG A 36 12.02 13.86 -5.56
CA ARG A 36 13.35 13.32 -5.87
C ARG A 36 14.18 14.29 -6.72
N GLU A 37 13.60 14.88 -7.76
CA GLU A 37 14.28 15.81 -8.66
C GLU A 37 14.66 17.13 -7.97
N SER A 38 13.84 17.59 -7.03
CA SER A 38 14.14 18.77 -6.20
C SER A 38 15.13 18.50 -5.05
N GLY A 39 15.57 17.25 -4.86
CA GLY A 39 16.43 16.86 -3.74
C GLY A 39 15.74 16.83 -2.37
N ASN A 40 14.41 16.97 -2.35
CA ASN A 40 13.55 16.91 -1.17
C ASN A 40 13.11 15.47 -0.86
N ASN A 41 13.99 14.49 -1.06
CA ASN A 41 13.76 13.06 -0.86
C ASN A 41 14.47 12.51 0.40
N LYS A 42 14.71 13.38 1.38
CA LYS A 42 15.48 13.06 2.59
C LYS A 42 14.72 13.42 3.85
N ILE A 43 14.67 12.49 4.79
CA ILE A 43 14.23 12.73 6.16
C ILE A 43 15.49 12.96 7.00
N ILE A 44 15.59 14.14 7.61
CA ILE A 44 16.71 14.51 8.48
C ILE A 44 16.32 14.25 9.93
N ILE A 45 16.97 13.28 10.55
CA ILE A 45 16.71 12.86 11.92
C ILE A 45 17.80 13.47 12.80
N LYS A 46 17.44 14.55 13.50
CA LYS A 46 18.34 15.21 14.46
C LYS A 46 18.28 14.47 15.79
N THR A 47 19.44 14.13 16.33
CA THR A 47 19.56 13.51 17.67
C THR A 47 20.66 14.19 18.45
N ASN A 48 20.65 14.03 19.77
CA ASN A 48 21.74 14.45 20.66
C ASN A 48 22.81 13.37 20.83
N LEU A 49 22.76 12.27 20.09
CA LEU A 49 23.74 11.19 20.15
C LEU A 49 25.02 11.63 19.44
N LYS A 50 26.16 11.59 20.16
CA LYS A 50 27.47 11.99 19.61
C LYS A 50 27.86 11.19 18.37
N MET A 51 27.44 9.94 18.27
CA MET A 51 27.75 9.03 17.17
C MET A 51 26.64 8.96 16.10
N GLY A 52 25.60 9.80 16.20
CA GLY A 52 24.44 9.77 15.30
C GLY A 52 23.47 8.62 15.58
N LEU A 53 22.69 8.24 14.58
CA LEU A 53 21.69 7.18 14.73
C LEU A 53 22.33 5.78 14.83
N PRO A 54 21.77 4.87 15.65
CA PRO A 54 22.15 3.47 15.66
C PRO A 54 21.61 2.77 14.40
N LEU A 55 22.41 2.79 13.32
CA LEU A 55 22.01 2.28 12.00
C LEU A 55 21.60 0.80 12.01
N GLU A 56 22.16 0.00 12.92
CA GLU A 56 21.85 -1.43 13.09
C GLU A 56 20.38 -1.71 13.46
N ASN A 57 19.70 -0.76 14.11
CA ASN A 57 18.32 -0.90 14.59
C ASN A 57 17.33 0.00 13.84
N ILE A 58 17.78 0.63 12.75
CA ILE A 58 16.97 1.66 12.06
C ILE A 58 15.69 1.10 11.45
N ASN A 59 15.67 -0.20 11.13
CA ASN A 59 14.51 -0.89 10.62
C ASN A 59 13.28 -0.83 11.55
N LYS A 60 13.48 -0.60 12.86
CA LYS A 60 12.38 -0.42 13.82
C LYS A 60 11.70 0.96 13.72
N LEU A 61 12.39 1.93 13.12
CA LEU A 61 11.90 3.32 12.97
C LEU A 61 11.59 3.66 11.51
N ALA A 62 12.19 2.95 10.55
CA ALA A 62 12.12 3.30 9.14
C ALA A 62 10.70 3.31 8.57
N ALA A 63 9.90 2.28 8.84
CA ALA A 63 8.53 2.21 8.32
C ALA A 63 7.65 3.37 8.80
N PRO A 64 7.51 3.63 10.13
CA PRO A 64 6.74 4.78 10.63
C PRO A 64 7.23 6.13 10.10
N LEU A 65 8.55 6.32 9.95
CA LEU A 65 9.10 7.59 9.44
C LEU A 65 8.80 7.80 7.96
N ILE A 66 8.87 6.74 7.15
CA ILE A 66 8.57 6.80 5.72
C ILE A 66 7.07 6.98 5.48
N GLU A 67 6.23 6.32 6.27
CA GLU A 67 4.78 6.52 6.26
C GLU A 67 4.42 7.97 6.59
N ALA A 68 5.00 8.53 7.66
CA ALA A 68 4.80 9.92 8.04
C ALA A 68 5.29 10.90 6.97
N TRP A 69 6.49 10.68 6.42
CA TRP A 69 7.03 11.53 5.36
C TRP A 69 6.20 11.49 4.08
N ALA A 70 5.69 10.31 3.69
CA ALA A 70 4.80 10.18 2.54
C ALA A 70 3.50 10.96 2.77
N PHE A 71 2.93 10.86 3.97
CA PHE A 71 1.73 11.62 4.36
C PHE A 71 1.97 13.14 4.32
N GLU A 72 3.06 13.62 4.94
CA GLU A 72 3.45 15.04 4.90
C GLU A 72 3.69 15.53 3.48
N THR A 73 4.32 14.72 2.62
CA THR A 73 4.52 15.03 1.20
C THR A 73 3.18 15.28 0.49
N PHE A 74 2.16 14.46 0.75
CA PHE A 74 0.84 14.69 0.15
C PHE A 74 0.12 15.91 0.76
N LEU A 75 0.28 16.15 2.07
CA LEU A 75 -0.29 17.33 2.71
C LEU A 75 0.26 18.63 2.13
N GLU A 76 1.58 18.71 1.94
CA GLU A 76 2.23 19.86 1.31
C GLU A 76 1.62 20.15 -0.07
N ILE A 77 1.44 19.11 -0.91
CA ILE A 77 0.82 19.25 -2.23
C ILE A 77 -0.64 19.71 -2.12
N ARG A 78 -1.42 19.18 -1.17
CA ARG A 78 -2.83 19.59 -0.98
C ARG A 78 -2.92 21.08 -0.61
N ASP A 79 -1.99 21.56 0.21
CA ASP A 79 -1.99 22.92 0.75
C ASP A 79 -1.46 23.96 -0.25
N GLU A 80 -0.90 23.52 -1.38
CA GLU A 80 -0.59 24.39 -2.51
C GLU A 80 -1.89 24.91 -3.19
N SER A 81 -2.06 26.24 -3.22
CA SER A 81 -3.26 26.92 -3.74
C SER A 81 -3.67 26.51 -5.15
N GLU A 82 -2.72 26.15 -6.02
CA GLU A 82 -2.95 25.74 -7.40
C GLU A 82 -2.23 24.41 -7.69
N ASN A 83 -2.45 23.41 -6.83
CA ASN A 83 -1.82 22.10 -7.03
C ASN A 83 -2.35 21.42 -8.31
N LYS A 84 -1.43 21.13 -9.23
CA LYS A 84 -1.74 20.60 -10.57
C LYS A 84 -2.40 19.22 -10.57
N TYR A 85 -2.24 18.47 -9.47
CA TYR A 85 -2.83 17.14 -9.30
C TYR A 85 -4.31 17.18 -8.92
N ARG A 86 -4.80 18.36 -8.51
CA ARG A 86 -6.15 18.54 -7.96
C ARG A 86 -6.42 17.63 -6.76
N LEU A 87 -5.39 17.42 -5.94
CA LEU A 87 -5.46 16.74 -4.66
C LEU A 87 -6.21 17.66 -3.69
N ILE A 88 -7.37 17.21 -3.23
CA ILE A 88 -8.31 18.01 -2.42
C ILE A 88 -8.43 17.53 -0.99
N ASN A 89 -8.06 16.28 -0.71
CA ASN A 89 -8.06 15.72 0.64
C ASN A 89 -6.93 14.71 0.80
N VAL A 90 -6.35 14.72 2.00
CA VAL A 90 -5.29 13.82 2.45
C VAL A 90 -5.62 13.49 3.90
N GLU A 91 -5.84 12.21 4.18
CA GLU A 91 -6.28 11.73 5.49
C GLU A 91 -5.42 10.56 5.93
N ALA A 92 -4.87 10.63 7.15
CA ALA A 92 -4.21 9.50 7.78
C ALA A 92 -5.28 8.59 8.39
N GLN A 93 -5.13 7.28 8.23
CA GLN A 93 -6.04 6.33 8.86
C GLN A 93 -5.55 5.90 10.24
N GLU A 94 -6.51 5.54 11.11
CA GLU A 94 -6.19 5.02 12.44
C GLU A 94 -5.45 3.67 12.36
N ARG A 95 -4.89 3.24 13.50
CA ARG A 95 -4.28 1.91 13.62
C ARG A 95 -5.30 0.84 13.24
N LEU A 96 -4.90 -0.10 12.38
CA LEU A 96 -5.79 -1.07 11.73
C LEU A 96 -6.74 -0.44 10.69
N GLY A 97 -6.45 0.73 10.13
CA GLY A 97 -7.06 1.28 8.92
C GLY A 97 -6.85 0.38 7.70
N MET A 98 -7.63 0.59 6.64
CA MET A 98 -7.57 -0.29 5.45
C MET A 98 -6.28 -0.07 4.68
N SER A 99 -5.85 1.20 4.62
CA SER A 99 -4.59 1.72 4.11
C SER A 99 -4.01 2.67 5.15
N ASP A 100 -2.82 3.19 4.90
CA ASP A 100 -2.18 4.18 5.79
C ASP A 100 -2.72 5.59 5.50
N ILE A 101 -2.93 5.90 4.21
CA ILE A 101 -3.33 7.22 3.74
C ILE A 101 -4.53 7.09 2.78
N ILE A 102 -5.48 8.01 2.88
CA ILE A 102 -6.53 8.21 1.87
C ILE A 102 -6.24 9.51 1.13
N LEU A 103 -6.19 9.43 -0.20
CA LEU A 103 -6.06 10.57 -1.10
C LEU A 103 -7.34 10.75 -1.88
N GLN A 104 -7.82 11.99 -2.01
CA GLN A 104 -8.95 12.30 -2.87
C GLN A 104 -8.58 13.38 -3.88
N PHE A 105 -8.90 13.10 -5.14
CA PHE A 105 -8.59 13.98 -6.26
C PHE A 105 -9.86 14.45 -6.94
N ARG A 106 -9.92 15.74 -7.30
CA ARG A 106 -11.04 16.31 -8.04
C ARG A 106 -10.84 16.11 -9.55
N LYS A 107 -11.68 15.28 -10.17
CA LYS A 107 -11.73 15.12 -11.63
C LYS A 107 -13.09 15.59 -12.15
N ASN A 108 -13.14 16.82 -12.68
CA ASN A 108 -14.38 17.51 -13.04
C ASN A 108 -15.33 17.59 -11.83
N LYS A 109 -16.57 17.08 -11.98
CA LYS A 109 -17.55 17.02 -10.88
C LYS A 109 -17.36 15.82 -9.95
N ASN A 110 -16.53 14.85 -10.33
CA ASN A 110 -16.33 13.61 -9.57
C ASN A 110 -15.11 13.71 -8.65
N VAL A 111 -15.12 12.88 -7.60
CA VAL A 111 -13.99 12.69 -6.69
C VAL A 111 -13.49 11.27 -6.84
N ILE A 112 -12.20 11.11 -7.12
CA ILE A 112 -11.53 9.81 -7.18
C ILE A 112 -10.81 9.61 -5.85
N THR A 113 -11.04 8.47 -5.21
CA THR A 113 -10.42 8.14 -3.91
C THR A 113 -9.40 7.01 -4.09
N GLY A 114 -8.16 7.26 -3.69
CA GLY A 114 -7.09 6.25 -3.65
C GLY A 114 -6.73 5.91 -2.19
N ASN A 115 -6.68 4.63 -1.87
CA ASN A 115 -6.29 4.13 -0.54
C ASN A 115 -4.84 3.64 -0.64
N ILE A 116 -3.91 4.37 -0.03
CA ILE A 116 -2.46 4.16 -0.19
C ILE A 116 -1.89 3.42 1.01
N ASP A 117 -1.41 2.21 0.79
CA ASP A 117 -0.63 1.42 1.74
C ASP A 117 0.86 1.61 1.44
N VAL A 118 1.57 2.26 2.36
CA VAL A 118 2.98 2.60 2.23
C VAL A 118 3.82 1.44 2.76
N LYS A 119 4.87 1.07 2.02
CA LYS A 119 5.77 -0.03 2.40
C LYS A 119 7.22 0.41 2.26
N ALA A 120 7.88 0.56 3.40
CA ALA A 120 9.30 0.87 3.47
C ALA A 120 10.18 -0.38 3.23
N THR A 121 11.13 -0.26 2.31
CA THR A 121 12.14 -1.28 2.00
C THR A 121 13.53 -0.70 2.19
N SER A 122 14.39 -1.36 2.97
CA SER A 122 15.74 -0.87 3.24
C SER A 122 16.75 -1.44 2.26
N ASN A 123 17.53 -0.58 1.60
CA ASN A 123 18.69 -0.99 0.80
C ASN A 123 19.85 -1.50 1.66
N ASN A 124 19.84 -1.19 2.96
CA ASN A 124 20.87 -1.65 3.89
C ASN A 124 20.65 -3.11 4.33
N ILE A 125 19.47 -3.71 4.08
CA ILE A 125 19.11 -5.03 4.58
C ILE A 125 18.81 -5.98 3.41
N LYS A 126 19.61 -7.05 3.31
CA LYS A 126 19.39 -8.11 2.31
C LYS A 126 17.99 -8.73 2.51
N ASN A 127 17.26 -8.91 1.42
CA ASN A 127 15.88 -9.43 1.39
C ASN A 127 14.80 -8.51 2.02
N SER A 128 15.11 -7.26 2.36
CA SER A 128 14.06 -6.29 2.69
C SER A 128 13.06 -6.17 1.54
N GLY A 129 11.77 -6.08 1.85
CA GLY A 129 10.70 -6.00 0.84
C GLY A 129 10.25 -7.34 0.25
N LYS A 130 10.84 -8.47 0.68
CA LYS A 130 10.36 -9.82 0.27
C LYS A 130 9.19 -10.28 1.14
N SER A 131 8.11 -10.70 0.48
CA SER A 131 6.91 -11.27 1.12
C SER A 131 6.29 -10.43 2.26
N PRO A 132 6.25 -9.08 2.22
CA PRO A 132 5.58 -8.32 3.26
C PRO A 132 4.08 -8.62 3.25
N ASN A 133 3.50 -8.61 4.45
CA ASN A 133 2.05 -8.63 4.62
C ASN A 133 1.48 -7.27 4.22
N ILE A 134 0.38 -7.28 3.46
CA ILE A 134 -0.32 -6.08 3.03
C ILE A 134 -1.56 -5.89 3.90
N THR A 135 -2.50 -6.81 3.79
CA THR A 135 -3.80 -6.71 4.46
C THR A 135 -4.38 -8.11 4.66
N SER A 136 -5.37 -8.25 5.54
CA SER A 136 -5.99 -9.55 5.80
C SER A 136 -6.92 -9.96 4.66
N PHE A 137 -6.98 -11.27 4.39
CA PHE A 137 -7.80 -11.84 3.32
C PHE A 137 -9.26 -11.37 3.39
N SER A 138 -9.93 -11.57 4.53
CA SER A 138 -11.34 -11.23 4.66
C SER A 138 -11.58 -9.74 4.49
N ARG A 139 -10.63 -8.90 4.91
CA ARG A 139 -10.79 -7.45 4.85
C ARG A 139 -10.74 -6.94 3.42
N ILE A 140 -9.69 -7.26 2.67
CA ILE A 140 -9.57 -6.81 1.27
C ILE A 140 -10.65 -7.42 0.39
N ARG A 141 -10.99 -8.70 0.60
CA ARG A 141 -12.07 -9.34 -0.13
C ARG A 141 -13.41 -8.63 0.14
N THR A 142 -13.69 -8.29 1.40
CA THR A 142 -14.92 -7.55 1.76
C THR A 142 -14.94 -6.14 1.17
N ALA A 143 -13.80 -5.46 1.13
CA ALA A 143 -13.70 -4.13 0.53
C ALA A 143 -14.16 -4.13 -0.94
N TYR A 144 -13.70 -5.09 -1.75
CA TYR A 144 -14.14 -5.22 -3.15
C TYR A 144 -15.60 -5.63 -3.32
N ILE A 145 -16.18 -6.36 -2.36
CA ILE A 145 -17.62 -6.68 -2.37
C ILE A 145 -18.47 -5.44 -2.04
N GLN A 146 -18.05 -4.66 -1.03
CA GLN A 146 -18.80 -3.49 -0.57
C GLN A 146 -18.66 -2.30 -1.53
N ASN A 147 -17.47 -2.12 -2.09
CA ASN A 147 -17.16 -1.11 -3.07
C ASN A 147 -16.36 -1.75 -4.22
N PRO A 148 -17.02 -2.15 -5.32
CA PRO A 148 -16.33 -2.67 -6.50
C PRO A 148 -15.33 -1.68 -7.11
N ASP A 149 -15.50 -0.38 -6.86
CA ASP A 149 -14.61 0.69 -7.29
C ASP A 149 -13.51 1.03 -6.26
N PHE A 150 -13.26 0.15 -5.30
CA PHE A 150 -12.20 0.34 -4.31
C PHE A 150 -10.80 0.31 -4.96
N ILE A 151 -10.12 1.46 -5.00
CA ILE A 151 -8.74 1.60 -5.49
C ILE A 151 -7.79 1.46 -4.30
N PHE A 152 -7.00 0.38 -4.30
CA PHE A 152 -6.06 0.05 -3.24
C PHE A 152 -4.64 0.03 -3.79
N ILE A 153 -3.89 1.10 -3.53
CA ILE A 153 -2.57 1.33 -4.06
C ILE A 153 -1.52 0.94 -3.03
N ILE A 154 -0.51 0.20 -3.49
CA ILE A 154 0.72 -0.04 -2.74
C ILE A 154 1.76 0.96 -3.22
N LEU A 155 2.31 1.73 -2.28
CA LEU A 155 3.46 2.62 -2.47
C LEU A 155 4.68 2.01 -1.80
N SER A 156 5.49 1.29 -2.59
CA SER A 156 6.75 0.72 -2.14
C SER A 156 7.87 1.75 -2.24
N ILE A 157 8.49 2.10 -1.11
CA ILE A 157 9.59 3.08 -1.06
C ILE A 157 10.85 2.39 -0.58
N LYS A 158 11.90 2.43 -1.41
CA LYS A 158 13.25 2.04 -1.01
C LYS A 158 13.98 3.22 -0.40
N HIS A 159 14.69 2.95 0.68
CA HIS A 159 15.48 3.96 1.37
C HIS A 159 16.87 3.43 1.74
N LYS A 160 17.79 4.36 1.89
CA LYS A 160 19.12 4.15 2.48
C LYS A 160 19.24 5.04 3.71
N VAL A 161 19.84 4.50 4.77
CA VAL A 161 20.16 5.29 5.97
C VAL A 161 21.65 5.40 6.16
N TYR A 162 22.12 6.61 6.47
CA TYR A 162 23.50 6.90 6.80
C TYR A 162 23.59 8.08 7.79
N ASN A 163 24.76 8.27 8.40
CA ASN A 163 25.03 9.38 9.28
C ASN A 163 25.84 10.45 8.53
N GLU A 164 25.53 11.72 8.76
CA GLU A 164 26.22 12.86 8.13
C GLU A 164 26.50 13.95 9.17
N LYS A 165 27.74 14.44 9.22
CA LYS A 165 28.14 15.50 10.16
C LYS A 165 27.66 16.85 9.62
N ASN A 166 26.86 17.56 10.42
CA ASN A 166 26.48 18.93 10.10
C ASN A 166 27.72 19.85 10.19
N PRO A 167 28.06 20.60 9.13
CA PRO A 167 29.28 21.41 9.10
C PRO A 167 29.24 22.62 10.06
N ILE A 168 28.04 23.10 10.41
CA ILE A 168 27.84 24.28 11.26
C ILE A 168 27.84 23.88 12.74
N THR A 169 27.03 22.89 13.11
CA THR A 169 26.87 22.49 14.52
C THR A 169 27.85 21.42 14.97
N SER A 170 28.58 20.79 14.05
CA SER A 170 29.38 19.59 14.28
C SER A 170 28.62 18.37 14.84
N ILE A 171 27.29 18.44 14.94
CA ILE A 171 26.42 17.33 15.36
C ILE A 171 26.24 16.36 14.20
N ILE A 172 26.24 15.06 14.49
CA ILE A 172 25.97 14.00 13.51
C ILE A 172 24.45 13.81 13.40
N ASN A 173 23.91 14.04 12.21
CA ASN A 173 22.51 13.78 11.89
C ASN A 173 22.37 12.40 11.25
N GLY A 174 21.24 11.76 11.49
CA GLY A 174 20.80 10.62 10.69
C GLY A 174 20.11 11.12 9.42
N ILE A 175 20.48 10.59 8.27
CA ILE A 175 19.83 10.86 7.00
C ILE A 175 19.17 9.59 6.51
N MET A 176 17.85 9.64 6.29
CA MET A 176 17.11 8.61 5.60
C MET A 176 16.72 9.14 4.22
N GLU A 177 17.41 8.63 3.21
CA GLU A 177 17.26 9.05 1.82
C GLU A 177 16.42 8.04 1.07
N LEU A 178 15.38 8.52 0.39
CA LEU A 178 14.58 7.72 -0.51
C LEU A 178 15.29 7.60 -1.85
N THR A 179 15.59 6.36 -2.25
CA THR A 179 16.42 6.10 -3.43
C THR A 179 15.58 5.74 -4.65
N GLU A 180 14.54 4.94 -4.45
CA GLU A 180 13.67 4.40 -5.49
C GLU A 180 12.27 4.18 -4.91
N PHE A 181 11.26 4.14 -5.75
CA PHE A 181 9.91 3.76 -5.34
C PHE A 181 9.18 3.06 -6.49
N ASN A 182 8.16 2.27 -6.15
CA ASN A 182 7.23 1.67 -7.09
C ASN A 182 5.80 1.83 -6.57
N ILE A 183 4.85 2.05 -7.48
CA ILE A 183 3.45 2.34 -7.16
C ILE A 183 2.56 1.50 -8.06
N TYR A 184 1.62 0.79 -7.46
CA TYR A 184 0.70 -0.04 -8.22
C TYR A 184 -0.60 -0.35 -7.47
N ASP A 185 -1.63 -0.66 -8.25
CA ASP A 185 -2.90 -1.15 -7.71
C ASP A 185 -2.79 -2.64 -7.35
N LEU A 186 -3.13 -2.99 -6.11
CA LEU A 186 -3.18 -4.38 -5.65
C LEU A 186 -4.08 -5.23 -6.55
N LYS A 187 -5.18 -4.67 -7.07
CA LYS A 187 -6.10 -5.39 -7.94
C LYS A 187 -5.42 -5.88 -9.21
N TYR A 188 -4.37 -5.21 -9.68
CA TYR A 188 -3.67 -5.54 -10.93
C TYR A 188 -2.34 -6.25 -10.74
N VAL A 189 -1.94 -6.60 -9.53
CA VAL A 189 -0.72 -7.40 -9.30
C VAL A 189 -0.92 -8.82 -9.84
N SER A 190 0.00 -9.33 -10.65
CA SER A 190 -0.10 -10.66 -11.27
C SER A 190 -0.39 -11.79 -10.25
N GLU A 191 -1.09 -12.86 -10.68
CA GLU A 191 -1.33 -14.01 -9.80
C GLU A 191 -0.02 -14.60 -9.24
N LYS A 192 1.06 -14.56 -10.02
CA LYS A 192 2.35 -15.11 -9.58
C LYS A 192 3.01 -14.28 -8.50
N ASP A 193 2.72 -12.99 -8.38
CA ASP A 193 3.32 -12.10 -7.38
C ASP A 193 2.49 -11.98 -6.11
N ILE A 194 1.21 -12.37 -6.16
CA ILE A 194 0.33 -12.48 -5.00
C ILE A 194 0.48 -13.84 -4.30
N ALA A 195 0.73 -13.80 -3.00
CA ALA A 195 0.77 -14.95 -2.10
C ALA A 195 -0.22 -14.78 -0.94
N TYR A 196 -0.55 -15.90 -0.29
CA TYR A 196 -1.41 -15.94 0.89
C TYR A 196 -0.68 -16.61 2.04
N ASN A 197 -0.62 -15.92 3.18
CA ASN A 197 -0.03 -16.40 4.42
C ASN A 197 -1.13 -16.73 5.45
N PRO A 198 -1.33 -18.00 5.81
CA PRO A 198 -2.40 -18.41 6.75
C PRO A 198 -2.12 -18.10 8.22
N SER A 199 -0.94 -17.58 8.58
CA SER A 199 -0.43 -17.64 9.97
C SER A 199 -1.18 -16.78 10.99
N LEU A 200 -1.97 -15.78 10.58
CA LEU A 200 -2.64 -14.86 11.48
C LEU A 200 -4.10 -14.63 11.07
N GLY A 201 -5.04 -14.76 12.03
CA GLY A 201 -6.45 -14.48 11.83
C GLY A 201 -7.03 -15.22 10.61
N THR A 202 -7.63 -14.47 9.68
CA THR A 202 -8.16 -14.97 8.40
C THR A 202 -7.07 -15.25 7.36
N GLY A 203 -5.80 -15.09 7.72
CA GLY A 203 -4.65 -15.03 6.83
C GLY A 203 -4.47 -13.66 6.20
N GLN A 204 -3.27 -13.45 5.64
CA GLN A 204 -2.83 -12.18 5.06
C GLN A 204 -2.40 -12.34 3.61
N ILE A 205 -2.69 -11.32 2.81
CA ILE A 205 -2.17 -11.20 1.45
C ILE A 205 -0.73 -10.70 1.53
N GLN A 206 0.15 -11.36 0.81
CA GLN A 206 1.57 -11.02 0.69
C GLN A 206 1.93 -10.75 -0.76
N ILE A 207 2.87 -9.84 -0.99
CA ILE A 207 3.48 -9.63 -2.30
C ILE A 207 4.88 -10.24 -2.27
N LYS A 208 5.22 -11.11 -3.22
CA LYS A 208 6.51 -11.83 -3.22
C LYS A 208 7.71 -10.89 -3.14
N ASP A 209 7.70 -9.84 -3.96
CA ASP A 209 8.63 -8.72 -3.90
C ASP A 209 7.84 -7.44 -4.08
N ILE A 210 7.74 -6.64 -3.02
CA ILE A 210 6.90 -5.44 -3.01
C ILE A 210 7.35 -4.37 -4.00
N HIS A 211 8.61 -4.42 -4.44
CA HIS A 211 9.15 -3.42 -5.35
C HIS A 211 9.09 -3.85 -6.81
N TYR A 212 9.04 -5.15 -7.08
CA TYR A 212 9.07 -5.71 -8.44
C TYR A 212 7.89 -6.64 -8.65
N VAL A 213 6.83 -6.11 -9.28
CA VAL A 213 5.60 -6.84 -9.60
C VAL A 213 5.28 -6.73 -11.08
N GLU A 214 4.63 -7.75 -11.62
CA GLU A 214 4.03 -7.69 -12.95
C GLU A 214 2.55 -7.31 -12.88
N TYR A 215 2.09 -6.64 -13.94
CA TYR A 215 0.71 -6.21 -14.08
C TYR A 215 -0.13 -7.21 -14.86
N GLU A 216 -1.32 -7.49 -14.36
CA GLU A 216 -2.34 -8.31 -15.01
C GLU A 216 -3.72 -7.70 -14.70
N TYR A 217 -4.37 -7.16 -15.73
CA TYR A 217 -5.67 -6.51 -15.57
C TYR A 217 -6.76 -7.52 -15.26
N ARG A 218 -7.60 -7.18 -14.29
CA ARG A 218 -8.76 -7.98 -13.88
C ARG A 218 -9.83 -7.12 -13.21
N THR A 219 -11.05 -7.60 -13.28
CA THR A 219 -12.21 -7.02 -12.59
C THR A 219 -12.17 -7.28 -11.08
N ALA A 220 -12.98 -6.55 -10.31
CA ALA A 220 -13.17 -6.75 -8.88
C ALA A 220 -13.62 -8.19 -8.58
N TRP A 221 -14.47 -8.78 -9.42
CA TRP A 221 -14.90 -10.16 -9.26
C TRP A 221 -13.76 -11.15 -9.49
N GLU A 222 -12.99 -10.99 -10.55
CA GLU A 222 -11.82 -11.84 -10.80
C GLU A 222 -10.77 -11.72 -9.69
N MET A 223 -10.60 -10.52 -9.12
CA MET A 223 -9.75 -10.34 -7.93
C MET A 223 -10.30 -11.09 -6.72
N CYS A 224 -11.61 -11.04 -6.43
CA CYS A 224 -12.22 -11.85 -5.39
C CYS A 224 -11.98 -13.35 -5.62
N GLN A 225 -12.15 -13.84 -6.86
CA GLN A 225 -11.90 -15.25 -7.19
C GLN A 225 -10.44 -15.65 -7.01
N LEU A 226 -9.49 -14.76 -7.36
CA LEU A 226 -8.07 -14.98 -7.12
C LEU A 226 -7.78 -15.09 -5.62
N LEU A 227 -8.31 -14.17 -4.81
CA LEU A 227 -8.17 -14.21 -3.35
C LEU A 227 -8.73 -15.53 -2.78
N ASP A 228 -9.91 -15.94 -3.23
CA ASP A 228 -10.59 -17.16 -2.78
C ASP A 228 -9.79 -18.41 -3.14
N LYS A 229 -9.27 -18.47 -4.37
CA LYS A 229 -8.37 -19.53 -4.82
C LYS A 229 -7.12 -19.61 -3.96
N LYS A 230 -6.47 -18.47 -3.67
CA LYS A 230 -5.25 -18.43 -2.84
C LYS A 230 -5.52 -18.87 -1.40
N TYR A 231 -6.66 -18.48 -0.84
CA TYR A 231 -7.10 -18.90 0.49
C TYR A 231 -7.36 -20.41 0.55
N LEU A 232 -8.16 -20.95 -0.38
CA LEU A 232 -8.58 -22.35 -0.41
C LEU A 232 -7.45 -23.32 -0.81
N ASN A 233 -6.46 -22.85 -1.57
CA ASN A 233 -5.26 -23.64 -1.89
C ASN A 233 -4.29 -23.77 -0.69
N SER A 234 -4.53 -23.04 0.41
CA SER A 234 -3.73 -23.19 1.61
C SER A 234 -4.07 -24.48 2.33
N SER A 235 -3.06 -25.30 2.63
CA SER A 235 -3.23 -26.51 3.45
C SER A 235 -3.73 -26.24 4.88
N ARG A 236 -3.77 -24.97 5.31
CA ARG A 236 -4.25 -24.55 6.63
C ARG A 236 -5.69 -24.01 6.61
N ARG A 237 -6.39 -24.09 5.49
CA ARG A 237 -7.78 -23.62 5.35
C ARG A 237 -8.66 -24.70 4.75
N THR A 238 -9.91 -24.74 5.18
CA THR A 238 -10.95 -25.59 4.60
C THR A 238 -12.05 -24.76 3.95
N ILE A 239 -12.92 -25.44 3.21
CA ILE A 239 -14.12 -24.81 2.63
C ILE A 239 -15.10 -24.35 3.73
N GLU A 240 -15.13 -25.04 4.87
CA GLU A 240 -15.92 -24.63 6.03
C GLU A 240 -15.38 -23.35 6.66
N ASP A 241 -14.06 -23.16 6.71
CA ASP A 241 -13.45 -21.89 7.14
C ASP A 241 -13.88 -20.74 6.23
N PHE A 242 -13.80 -20.95 4.91
CA PHE A 242 -14.24 -19.98 3.93
C PHE A 242 -15.73 -19.66 4.08
N TYR A 243 -16.58 -20.68 4.24
CA TYR A 243 -18.02 -20.50 4.42
C TYR A 243 -18.34 -19.67 5.67
N ARG A 244 -17.67 -19.92 6.80
CA ARG A 244 -17.83 -19.12 8.02
C ARG A 244 -17.47 -17.66 7.79
N GLU A 245 -16.37 -17.38 7.11
CA GLU A 245 -16.00 -16.01 6.73
C GLU A 245 -17.00 -15.39 5.75
N ALA A 246 -17.50 -16.17 4.78
CA ALA A 246 -18.47 -15.71 3.80
C ALA A 246 -19.82 -15.34 4.43
N VAL A 247 -20.30 -16.11 5.40
CA VAL A 247 -21.51 -15.78 6.18
C VAL A 247 -21.27 -14.56 7.04
N LYS A 248 -20.18 -14.56 7.83
CA LYS A 248 -19.83 -13.45 8.75
C LYS A 248 -19.75 -12.11 8.03
N ASN A 249 -19.10 -12.09 6.87
CA ASN A 249 -18.87 -10.86 6.11
C ASN A 249 -19.91 -10.63 4.99
N LYS A 250 -21.01 -11.40 4.96
CA LYS A 250 -22.13 -11.27 4.02
C LYS A 250 -21.73 -11.34 2.54
N TRP A 251 -20.88 -12.29 2.19
CA TRP A 251 -20.41 -12.53 0.82
C TRP A 251 -21.35 -13.39 -0.01
N ILE A 252 -22.24 -14.14 0.63
CA ILE A 252 -23.27 -14.97 -0.01
C ILE A 252 -24.52 -14.11 -0.23
N LYS A 253 -25.26 -14.35 -1.31
CA LYS A 253 -26.57 -13.72 -1.52
C LYS A 253 -27.59 -14.26 -0.52
N GLU A 254 -28.49 -13.38 -0.09
CA GLU A 254 -29.66 -13.77 0.72
C GLU A 254 -30.73 -14.42 -0.17
#